data_AF-A0A537X841-F1
#
_entry.id   AF-A0A537X841-F1
#
_cell.length_a   1.000
_cell.length_b   1.000
_cell.length_c   1.000
_cell.angle_alpha   90.00
_cell.angle_beta   90.00
_cell.angle_gamma   90.00
#
_symmetry.space_group_name_H-M   'P 1'
#
loop_
_entity.id
_entity.type
_entity.pdbx_description
1 polymer ?
#
loop_
_entity_poly.entity_id
_entity_poly.type
_entity_poly.pdbx_seq_one_letter_code
_entity_poly.pdbx_strand_id
1 'polypeptide(L)'
;MRKTVLLAALAALGALMLVVPAQARKHHRPPKPHKPAVHKPAKRHKPAVHKPAKPHKPAEPHRCVPHAVGYNARGTLVSSALTPSGKGRYSGTLVVNVTKANHRAPTGTQTFTLTNAKVKFHGVTPPGTAGDRVGLHGKITRLAKKCGSFTPTITIKKVDINRPKRS
;
A
#
# COMPACT_ATOMS: atom_id res chain seq x y z
N MET A 1 -9.29 44.52 3.44
CA MET A 1 -8.51 45.07 4.57
C MET A 1 -9.28 44.87 5.88
N ARG A 2 -8.95 43.84 6.67
CA ARG A 2 -9.33 43.73 8.09
C ARG A 2 -8.21 42.98 8.83
N LYS A 3 -7.97 43.47 10.03
CA LYS A 3 -6.68 43.54 10.73
C LYS A 3 -6.33 42.26 11.48
N THR A 4 -5.02 42.06 11.57
CA THR A 4 -4.25 41.26 12.54
C THR A 4 -4.80 41.29 13.96
N VAL A 5 -4.83 40.12 14.61
CA VAL A 5 -4.70 40.01 16.07
C VAL A 5 -3.59 39.01 16.38
N LEU A 6 -2.61 39.51 17.13
CA LEU A 6 -1.40 38.88 17.60
C LEU A 6 -1.59 38.64 19.11
N LEU A 7 -1.36 37.41 19.60
CA LEU A 7 -1.17 37.09 21.02
C LEU A 7 -0.35 35.78 21.07
N ALA A 8 0.96 35.84 21.33
CA ALA A 8 1.62 35.83 22.65
C ALA A 8 1.30 34.53 23.42
N ALA A 9 2.17 33.52 23.35
CA ALA A 9 3.27 33.24 24.29
C ALA A 9 2.82 32.47 25.54
N LEU A 10 3.33 31.25 25.76
CA LEU A 10 4.14 30.89 26.94
C LEU A 10 4.56 29.41 26.91
N ALA A 11 5.70 29.17 27.56
CA ALA A 11 6.50 27.96 27.53
C ALA A 11 5.96 26.81 28.40
N ALA A 12 6.34 25.58 28.02
CA ALA A 12 6.65 24.52 28.98
C ALA A 12 7.68 23.57 28.36
N LEU A 13 8.94 23.68 28.81
CA LEU A 13 9.93 22.61 28.70
C LEU A 13 9.44 21.44 29.55
N GLY A 14 9.06 20.33 28.90
CA GLY A 14 8.70 19.07 29.54
C GLY A 14 9.72 17.99 29.20
N ALA A 15 10.27 17.37 30.24
CA ALA A 15 11.44 16.50 30.23
C ALA A 15 11.39 15.30 29.25
N LEU A 16 12.57 15.03 28.70
CA LEU A 16 12.94 13.91 27.84
C LEU A 16 12.91 12.59 28.63
N MET A 17 11.91 11.74 28.43
CA MET A 17 11.96 10.34 28.88
C MET A 17 12.40 9.45 27.72
N LEU A 18 13.65 8.99 27.79
CA LEU A 18 14.22 7.99 26.88
C LEU A 18 13.53 6.64 27.12
N VAL A 19 12.54 6.31 26.28
CA VAL A 19 12.00 4.94 26.21
C VAL A 19 13.00 4.07 25.44
N VAL A 20 13.67 3.18 26.17
CA VAL A 20 14.55 2.12 25.66
C VAL A 20 13.72 1.14 24.82
N PRO A 21 14.06 0.86 23.54
CA PRO A 21 13.44 -0.23 22.80
C PRO A 21 13.94 -1.57 23.34
N ALA A 22 13.03 -2.37 23.89
CA ALA A 22 13.27 -3.77 24.18
C ALA A 22 13.60 -4.50 22.86
N GLN A 23 14.88 -4.85 22.68
CA GLN A 23 15.36 -5.73 21.62
C GLN A 23 14.72 -7.11 21.82
N ALA A 24 13.63 -7.38 21.10
CA ALA A 24 13.10 -8.72 20.93
C ALA A 24 14.16 -9.57 20.23
N ARG A 25 14.90 -10.34 21.01
CA ARG A 25 15.88 -11.32 20.54
C ARG A 25 15.17 -12.28 19.59
N LYS A 26 15.63 -12.34 18.34
CA LYS A 26 15.30 -13.44 17.43
C LYS A 26 15.79 -14.71 18.12
N HIS A 27 14.87 -15.59 18.52
CA HIS A 27 15.22 -16.95 18.87
C HIS A 27 15.89 -17.58 17.65
N HIS A 28 17.21 -17.74 17.71
CA HIS A 28 17.92 -18.69 16.89
C HIS A 28 17.32 -20.07 17.19
N ARG A 29 16.50 -20.58 16.27
CA ARG A 29 16.16 -22.00 16.27
C ARG A 29 17.48 -22.76 16.13
N PRO A 30 17.76 -23.76 16.99
CA PRO A 30 18.92 -24.62 16.82
C PRO A 30 18.82 -25.32 15.45
N PRO A 31 19.94 -25.52 14.75
CA PRO A 31 19.97 -26.35 13.55
C PRO A 31 19.45 -27.74 13.92
N LYS A 32 18.48 -28.24 13.15
CA LYS A 32 17.97 -29.60 13.31
C LYS A 32 19.14 -30.58 13.10
N PRO A 33 19.29 -31.61 13.95
CA PRO A 33 20.31 -32.63 13.73
C PRO A 33 20.09 -33.31 12.37
N HIS A 34 21.15 -33.37 11.57
CA HIS A 34 21.19 -34.15 10.35
C HIS A 34 20.98 -35.62 10.71
N LYS A 35 19.83 -36.17 10.33
CA LYS A 35 19.63 -37.62 10.33
C LYS A 35 20.61 -38.22 9.31
N PRO A 36 21.41 -39.23 9.66
CA PRO A 36 22.16 -40.00 8.68
C PRO A 36 21.19 -40.56 7.64
N ALA A 37 21.47 -40.32 6.36
CA ALA A 37 20.75 -40.93 5.28
C ALA A 37 20.98 -42.45 5.35
N VAL A 38 19.97 -43.19 5.80
CA VAL A 38 19.94 -44.64 5.63
C VAL A 38 19.83 -44.90 4.12
N HIS A 39 20.96 -45.29 3.51
CA HIS A 39 21.01 -45.75 2.13
C HIS A 39 20.12 -47.00 1.99
N LYS A 40 18.92 -46.81 1.44
CA LYS A 40 18.15 -47.92 0.91
C LYS A 40 18.82 -48.39 -0.39
N PRO A 41 19.04 -49.69 -0.60
CA PRO A 41 19.60 -50.20 -1.84
C PRO A 41 18.68 -49.85 -3.03
N ALA A 42 19.30 -49.35 -4.10
CA ALA A 42 18.63 -48.91 -5.31
C ALA A 42 17.86 -50.07 -5.95
N LYS A 43 16.55 -49.93 -6.08
CA LYS A 43 15.75 -50.81 -6.93
C LYS A 43 16.12 -50.53 -8.38
N ARG A 44 16.63 -51.54 -9.10
CA ARG A 44 16.86 -51.52 -10.55
C ARG A 44 15.58 -51.08 -11.26
N HIS A 45 15.59 -49.88 -11.84
CA HIS A 45 14.54 -49.41 -12.73
C HIS A 45 14.66 -50.14 -14.07
N LYS A 46 13.56 -50.72 -14.56
CA LYS A 46 13.44 -51.23 -15.93
C LYS A 46 13.63 -50.06 -16.92
N PRO A 47 14.20 -50.28 -18.12
CA PRO A 47 14.30 -49.23 -19.15
C PRO A 47 12.91 -48.72 -19.52
N ALA A 48 12.69 -47.41 -19.36
CA ALA A 48 11.46 -46.76 -19.77
C ALA A 48 11.47 -46.62 -21.31
N VAL A 49 10.44 -47.17 -21.95
CA VAL A 49 10.17 -46.94 -23.38
C VAL A 49 9.98 -45.43 -23.59
N HIS A 50 10.84 -44.82 -24.39
CA HIS A 50 10.80 -43.40 -24.70
C HIS A 50 9.49 -43.08 -25.43
N LYS A 51 8.62 -42.30 -24.78
CA LYS A 51 7.45 -41.72 -25.44
C LYS A 51 7.91 -40.67 -26.46
N PRO A 52 7.31 -40.58 -27.65
CA PRO A 52 7.62 -39.54 -28.62
C PRO A 52 7.48 -38.14 -28.00
N ALA A 53 8.45 -37.27 -28.26
CA ALA A 53 8.41 -35.89 -27.82
C ALA A 53 7.17 -35.22 -28.45
N LYS A 54 6.32 -34.62 -27.61
CA LYS A 54 5.17 -33.85 -28.10
C LYS A 54 5.70 -32.60 -28.83
N PRO A 55 5.09 -32.20 -29.96
CA PRO A 55 5.44 -30.96 -30.64
C PRO A 55 5.31 -29.78 -29.67
N HIS A 56 6.37 -28.98 -29.54
CA HIS A 56 6.34 -27.73 -28.79
C HIS A 56 5.41 -26.76 -29.51
N LYS A 57 4.28 -26.41 -28.90
CA LYS A 57 3.45 -25.32 -29.39
C LYS A 57 4.22 -24.00 -29.26
N PRO A 58 4.19 -23.09 -30.25
CA PRO A 58 4.74 -21.76 -30.11
C PRO A 58 4.08 -21.04 -28.92
N ALA A 59 4.89 -20.48 -28.01
CA ALA A 59 4.36 -19.71 -26.90
C ALA A 59 3.76 -18.41 -27.43
N GLU A 60 2.46 -18.22 -27.25
CA GLU A 60 1.79 -16.96 -27.59
C GLU A 60 2.48 -15.78 -26.88
N PRO A 61 2.58 -14.61 -27.53
CA PRO A 61 3.16 -13.43 -26.91
C PRO A 61 2.25 -12.92 -25.79
N HIS A 62 2.54 -13.30 -24.54
CA HIS A 62 1.96 -12.73 -23.32
C HIS A 62 2.38 -11.26 -23.11
N ARG A 63 2.18 -10.39 -24.10
CA ARG A 63 2.96 -9.15 -24.19
C ARG A 63 2.05 -7.93 -24.17
N CYS A 64 2.16 -7.21 -23.05
CA CYS A 64 1.76 -5.82 -22.86
C CYS A 64 0.27 -5.52 -22.73
N VAL A 65 -0.45 -6.34 -21.97
CA VAL A 65 -1.80 -5.99 -21.48
C VAL A 65 -1.70 -5.37 -20.07
N PRO A 66 -2.27 -4.16 -19.86
CA PRO A 66 -2.41 -3.60 -18.53
C PRO A 66 -3.29 -4.48 -17.65
N HIS A 67 -2.86 -4.75 -16.42
CA HIS A 67 -3.65 -5.48 -15.44
C HIS A 67 -3.80 -4.65 -14.15
N ALA A 68 -4.96 -4.79 -13.51
CA ALA A 68 -5.24 -4.10 -12.26
C ALA A 68 -4.68 -4.88 -11.08
N VAL A 69 -3.87 -4.21 -10.26
CA VAL A 69 -3.41 -4.76 -8.97
C VAL A 69 -3.96 -3.94 -7.82
N GLY A 70 -3.90 -4.48 -6.61
CA GLY A 70 -4.26 -3.72 -5.41
C GLY A 70 -3.40 -2.46 -5.26
N TYR A 71 -4.05 -1.38 -4.85
CA TYR A 71 -3.41 -0.12 -4.48
C TYR A 71 -3.64 0.15 -2.99
N ASN A 72 -2.56 0.40 -2.27
CA ASN A 72 -2.58 0.82 -0.87
C ASN A 72 -1.57 1.95 -0.71
N ALA A 73 -2.04 3.07 -0.20
CA ALA A 73 -1.20 4.24 0.06
C ALA A 73 -1.58 4.90 1.38
N ARG A 74 -0.62 5.61 1.95
CA ARG A 74 -0.73 6.37 3.19
C ARG A 74 -0.09 7.73 3.00
N GLY A 75 -0.67 8.73 3.61
CA GLY A 75 -0.20 10.10 3.50
C GLY A 75 -0.88 11.03 4.46
N THR A 76 -0.76 12.31 4.15
CA THR A 76 -1.38 13.41 4.90
C THR A 76 -2.35 14.15 4.00
N LEU A 77 -3.53 14.47 4.51
CA LEU A 77 -4.53 15.23 3.79
C LEU A 77 -4.02 16.67 3.61
N VAL A 78 -4.05 17.16 2.37
CA VAL A 78 -3.75 18.56 2.04
C VAL A 78 -5.06 19.33 1.94
N SER A 79 -6.02 18.80 1.18
CA SER A 79 -7.37 19.35 1.10
C SER A 79 -8.38 18.28 0.68
N SER A 80 -9.65 18.50 1.00
CA SER A 80 -10.76 17.63 0.63
C SER A 80 -11.97 18.46 0.19
N ALA A 81 -12.61 18.02 -0.90
CA ALA A 81 -13.91 18.51 -1.34
C ALA A 81 -14.77 17.27 -1.61
N LEU A 82 -15.35 16.72 -0.54
CA LEU A 82 -16.11 15.48 -0.58
C LEU A 82 -17.60 15.77 -0.34
N THR A 83 -18.43 15.32 -1.26
CA THR A 83 -19.88 15.39 -1.17
C THR A 83 -20.41 14.00 -0.78
N PRO A 84 -21.24 13.89 0.27
CA PRO A 84 -21.84 12.62 0.65
C PRO A 84 -22.75 12.11 -0.48
N SER A 85 -22.64 10.83 -0.80
CA SER A 85 -23.47 10.11 -1.78
C SER A 85 -24.38 9.07 -1.11
N GLY A 86 -24.50 9.11 0.23
CA GLY A 86 -25.32 8.20 1.04
C GLY A 86 -24.57 6.96 1.56
N LYS A 87 -25.08 6.35 2.63
CA LYS A 87 -24.57 5.09 3.23
C LYS A 87 -23.04 5.09 3.52
N GLY A 88 -22.51 6.23 4.01
CA GLY A 88 -21.07 6.39 4.28
C GLY A 88 -20.18 6.41 3.03
N ARG A 89 -20.76 6.71 1.87
CA ARG A 89 -20.04 6.90 0.61
C ARG A 89 -19.98 8.38 0.24
N TYR A 90 -18.91 8.73 -0.46
CA TYR A 90 -18.61 10.09 -0.88
C TYR A 90 -18.08 10.11 -2.31
N SER A 91 -18.28 11.24 -2.96
CA SER A 91 -17.71 11.58 -4.27
C SER A 91 -17.08 12.96 -4.20
N GLY A 92 -16.09 13.23 -5.05
CA GLY A 92 -15.40 14.54 -5.08
C GLY A 92 -13.89 14.39 -5.16
N THR A 93 -13.15 15.41 -4.75
CA THR A 93 -11.69 15.46 -4.90
C THR A 93 -10.96 15.41 -3.56
N LEU A 94 -9.85 14.69 -3.54
CA LEU A 94 -8.98 14.54 -2.37
C LEU A 94 -7.53 14.82 -2.78
N VAL A 95 -6.91 15.82 -2.17
CA VAL A 95 -5.49 16.12 -2.39
C VAL A 95 -4.71 15.58 -1.19
N VAL A 96 -3.79 14.65 -1.45
CA VAL A 96 -3.05 13.93 -0.41
C VAL A 96 -1.56 13.99 -0.72
N ASN A 97 -0.76 14.34 0.27
CA ASN A 97 0.68 14.14 0.21
C ASN A 97 0.99 12.68 0.59
N VAL A 98 1.21 11.83 -0.41
CA VAL A 98 1.44 10.40 -0.24
C VAL A 98 2.89 10.15 0.18
N THR A 99 3.09 9.69 1.40
CA THR A 99 4.43 9.40 1.94
C THR A 99 4.82 7.93 1.78
N LYS A 100 3.84 7.03 1.66
CA LYS A 100 4.07 5.60 1.44
C LYS A 100 3.00 5.01 0.54
N ALA A 101 3.41 4.27 -0.49
CA ALA A 101 2.52 3.55 -1.37
C ALA A 101 3.05 2.13 -1.66
N ASN A 102 2.29 1.34 -2.41
CA ASN A 102 2.75 0.03 -2.91
C ASN A 102 4.06 0.16 -3.69
N HIS A 103 4.85 -0.92 -3.76
CA HIS A 103 6.09 -0.92 -4.53
C HIS A 103 5.81 -0.51 -6.00
N ARG A 104 6.46 0.58 -6.43
CA ARG A 104 6.32 1.24 -7.76
C ARG A 104 5.03 2.04 -7.97
N ALA A 105 4.25 2.27 -6.92
CA ALA A 105 3.22 3.31 -6.96
C ALA A 105 3.84 4.69 -6.73
N PRO A 106 3.30 5.75 -7.34
CA PRO A 106 3.81 7.10 -7.17
C PRO A 106 3.58 7.60 -5.73
N THR A 107 4.52 8.41 -5.24
CA THR A 107 4.45 9.14 -3.96
C THR A 107 4.40 10.64 -4.21
N GLY A 108 4.35 11.46 -3.15
CA GLY A 108 4.23 12.92 -3.23
C GLY A 108 2.79 13.41 -3.27
N THR A 109 2.60 14.71 -3.53
CA THR A 109 1.28 15.35 -3.62
C THR A 109 0.52 14.85 -4.84
N GLN A 110 -0.64 14.24 -4.61
CA GLN A 110 -1.49 13.71 -5.65
C GLN A 110 -2.95 14.09 -5.41
N THR A 111 -3.65 14.33 -6.52
CA THR A 111 -5.08 14.58 -6.54
C THR A 111 -5.81 13.30 -6.94
N PHE A 112 -6.75 12.88 -6.12
CA PHE A 112 -7.60 11.72 -6.37
C PHE A 112 -9.05 12.15 -6.53
N THR A 113 -9.67 11.72 -7.62
CA THR A 113 -11.12 11.83 -7.80
C THR A 113 -11.79 10.58 -7.24
N LEU A 114 -12.72 10.77 -6.32
CA LEU A 114 -13.54 9.73 -5.73
C LEU A 114 -14.90 9.71 -6.41
N THR A 115 -15.34 8.52 -6.79
CA THR A 115 -16.70 8.28 -7.31
C THR A 115 -17.34 7.19 -6.47
N ASN A 116 -18.31 7.57 -5.64
CA ASN A 116 -19.06 6.66 -4.77
C ASN A 116 -18.13 5.76 -3.92
N ALA A 117 -17.05 6.34 -3.39
CA ALA A 117 -16.07 5.63 -2.59
C ALA A 117 -16.51 5.56 -1.12
N LYS A 118 -16.20 4.46 -0.41
CA LYS A 118 -16.46 4.37 1.03
C LYS A 118 -15.45 5.21 1.79
N VAL A 119 -15.91 6.16 2.60
CA VAL A 119 -15.00 6.98 3.43
C VAL A 119 -15.32 6.75 4.89
N LYS A 120 -14.30 6.43 5.67
CA LYS A 120 -14.39 6.28 7.12
C LYS A 120 -13.63 7.41 7.79
N PHE A 121 -14.30 8.10 8.70
CA PHE A 121 -13.73 9.17 9.52
C PHE A 121 -13.52 8.65 10.94
N HIS A 122 -12.27 8.51 11.36
CA HIS A 122 -11.88 7.97 12.66
C HIS A 122 -11.59 9.11 13.64
N GLY A 123 -12.66 9.59 14.29
CA GLY A 123 -12.58 10.68 15.25
C GLY A 123 -12.33 12.06 14.64
N VAL A 124 -12.38 12.20 13.32
CA VAL A 124 -12.26 13.46 12.60
C VAL A 124 -13.64 13.91 12.11
N THR A 125 -13.87 15.22 12.00
CA THR A 125 -15.10 15.77 11.44
C THR A 125 -15.06 15.63 9.91
N PRO A 126 -16.07 15.05 9.25
CA PRO A 126 -16.14 15.03 7.78
C PRO A 126 -16.10 16.46 7.20
N PRO A 127 -15.44 16.71 6.06
CA PRO A 127 -14.76 15.75 5.18
C PRO A 127 -13.28 15.50 5.53
N GLY A 128 -12.87 15.74 6.78
CA GLY A 128 -11.46 15.77 7.19
C GLY A 128 -10.83 17.14 6.94
N THR A 129 -9.74 17.41 7.65
CA THR A 129 -9.02 18.69 7.64
C THR A 129 -7.58 18.49 7.20
N ALA A 130 -6.96 19.55 6.69
CA ALA A 130 -5.54 19.51 6.33
C ALA A 130 -4.69 19.06 7.53
N GLY A 131 -3.74 18.16 7.29
CA GLY A 131 -2.92 17.55 8.35
C GLY A 131 -3.44 16.20 8.87
N ASP A 132 -4.69 15.83 8.59
CA ASP A 132 -5.21 14.51 8.94
C ASP A 132 -4.46 13.39 8.21
N ARG A 133 -4.36 12.22 8.84
CA ARG A 133 -3.72 11.05 8.25
C ARG A 133 -4.70 10.32 7.35
N VAL A 134 -4.26 10.01 6.13
CA VAL A 134 -5.10 9.35 5.12
C VAL A 134 -4.55 7.97 4.78
N GLY A 135 -5.43 6.98 4.75
CA GLY A 135 -5.22 5.68 4.12
C GLY A 135 -6.07 5.57 2.85
N LEU A 136 -5.45 5.22 1.73
CA LEU A 136 -6.10 5.06 0.43
C LEU A 136 -6.05 3.59 0.01
N HIS A 137 -7.20 3.03 -0.33
CA HIS A 137 -7.35 1.65 -0.75
C HIS A 137 -8.11 1.58 -2.08
N GLY A 138 -7.55 0.85 -3.04
CA GLY A 138 -8.11 0.82 -4.38
C GLY A 138 -7.43 -0.17 -5.31
N LYS A 139 -7.46 0.16 -6.60
CA LYS A 139 -6.75 -0.54 -7.66
C LYS A 139 -5.85 0.43 -8.41
N ILE A 140 -4.74 -0.07 -8.92
CA ILE A 140 -3.85 0.64 -9.84
C ILE A 140 -3.58 -0.25 -11.05
N THR A 141 -3.67 0.31 -12.25
CA THR A 141 -3.31 -0.42 -13.47
C THR A 141 -1.79 -0.46 -13.61
N ARG A 142 -1.26 -1.60 -14.07
CA ARG A 142 0.17 -1.83 -14.26
C ARG A 142 0.43 -2.55 -15.56
N LEU A 143 1.55 -2.21 -16.18
CA LEU A 143 2.06 -2.88 -17.36
C LEU A 143 3.29 -3.72 -17.01
N ALA A 144 3.57 -4.75 -17.80
CA ALA A 144 4.76 -5.57 -17.63
C ALA A 144 6.05 -4.76 -17.93
N LYS A 145 7.16 -5.13 -17.29
CA LYS A 145 8.42 -4.36 -17.31
C LYS A 145 9.03 -4.16 -18.71
N LYS A 146 8.67 -5.02 -19.67
CA LYS A 146 9.23 -5.01 -21.04
C LYS A 146 8.31 -4.31 -22.06
N CYS A 147 7.37 -3.54 -21.56
CA CYS A 147 6.43 -2.78 -22.37
C CYS A 147 6.78 -1.30 -22.30
N GLY A 148 6.39 -0.54 -23.32
CA GLY A 148 6.70 0.89 -23.42
C GLY A 148 6.08 1.75 -22.31
N SER A 149 6.13 3.07 -22.51
CA SER A 149 5.58 4.06 -21.59
C SER A 149 4.09 3.80 -21.29
N PHE A 150 3.72 3.83 -20.02
CA PHE A 150 2.37 3.58 -19.54
C PHE A 150 2.02 4.50 -18.39
N THR A 151 0.87 5.16 -18.49
CA THR A 151 0.33 5.99 -17.41
C THR A 151 -0.60 5.16 -16.54
N PRO A 152 -0.28 4.92 -15.26
CA PRO A 152 -1.13 4.15 -14.38
C PRO A 152 -2.41 4.92 -14.03
N THR A 153 -3.53 4.22 -14.06
CA THR A 153 -4.83 4.71 -13.58
C THR A 153 -5.04 4.19 -12.17
N ILE A 154 -5.33 5.09 -11.23
CA ILE A 154 -5.62 4.74 -9.83
C ILE A 154 -7.11 4.92 -9.59
N THR A 155 -7.78 3.86 -9.13
CA THR A 155 -9.19 3.89 -8.74
C THR A 155 -9.30 3.64 -7.24
N ILE A 156 -9.67 4.66 -6.48
CA ILE A 156 -9.87 4.56 -5.03
C ILE A 156 -11.28 4.03 -4.75
N LYS A 157 -11.38 3.02 -3.87
CA LYS A 157 -12.65 2.42 -3.44
C LYS A 157 -12.95 2.65 -1.97
N LYS A 158 -11.91 2.82 -1.15
CA LYS A 158 -12.02 3.10 0.27
C LYS A 158 -10.96 4.11 0.70
N VAL A 159 -11.39 5.04 1.55
CA VAL A 159 -10.54 6.04 2.20
C VAL A 159 -10.77 5.97 3.70
N ASP A 160 -9.69 5.94 4.48
CA ASP A 160 -9.74 6.04 5.93
C ASP A 160 -9.01 7.33 6.35
N ILE A 161 -9.72 8.24 6.99
CA ILE A 161 -9.18 9.52 7.48
C ILE A 161 -9.12 9.45 8.99
N ASN A 162 -7.95 9.69 9.55
CA ASN A 162 -7.65 9.60 10.98
C ASN A 162 -7.07 10.93 11.46
N ARG A 163 -7.21 11.20 12.76
CA ARG A 163 -6.57 12.37 13.37
C ARG A 163 -5.05 12.40 13.10
N PRO A 164 -4.44 13.59 13.12
CA PRO A 164 -2.99 13.71 13.07
C PRO A 164 -2.40 12.95 14.27
N LYS A 165 -1.20 12.38 14.10
CA LYS A 165 -0.48 11.83 15.25
C LYS A 165 -0.06 13.02 16.11
N ARG A 166 -0.47 13.06 17.38
CA ARG A 166 0.09 14.02 18.35
C ARG A 166 1.60 13.74 18.41
N SER A 167 2.40 14.68 17.94
CA SER A 167 3.85 14.69 18.05
C SER A 167 4.25 15.04 19.47
#